data_AF-A0A832R7S6-F1
#
_entry.id   AF-A0A832R7S6-F1
#
_cell.length_a   1.000
_cell.length_b   1.000
_cell.length_c   1.000
_cell.angle_alpha   90.00
_cell.angle_beta   90.00
_cell.angle_gamma   90.00
#
_symmetry.space_group_name_H-M   'P 1'
#
loop_
_entity.id
_entity.type
_entity.pdbx_description
1 polymer ?
#
loop_
_entity_poly.entity_id
_entity_poly.type
_entity_poly.pdbx_seq_one_letter_code
_entity_poly.pdbx_strand_id
1 'polypeptide(L)'
;MSRLVRACYQDPADLVWLHAAAALGWTVQRSADVYASWDGRRTLTLASAEYLDADDCLAQMIFHEICHLLVSGEAALSQVDWGLDNTSARDLVFEHATNRLQAALAQAYGLRHFMAVTTVWRSYYDALPHDPLAMGDDPAIAAAREGWQRAAQPPYRAILDAALGATAALAALLRPHAPPDSLWSFAQERHPVGTNAHADTTLRCSSCAWAIVQRHDKLECRLTRPGCRPASYSLAEAGSDTPPAARLDATQSACEYHEAPLSVQDCFQCGACCHRGFDVVELAAGERFAKQHPELVERRSSERYVVPRPNGHCVALQGDGSAAASYLCRHYADRPRSCRDFELGGDACLLARQRCGLPSRA
;
A
#
# COMPACT_ATOMS: atom_id res chain seq x y z
N MET A 1 16.72 -54.23 0.71
CA MET A 1 16.61 -53.57 -0.60
C MET A 1 16.08 -52.17 -0.34
N SER A 2 16.81 -51.11 -0.73
CA SER A 2 16.30 -49.74 -0.63
C SER A 2 15.25 -49.52 -1.71
N ARG A 3 14.13 -48.89 -1.33
CA ARG A 3 13.09 -48.50 -2.26
C ARG A 3 13.66 -47.45 -3.23
N LEU A 4 13.39 -47.59 -4.54
CA LEU A 4 13.71 -46.57 -5.53
C LEU A 4 12.80 -45.34 -5.34
N VAL A 5 13.39 -44.17 -5.09
CA VAL A 5 12.66 -42.90 -5.02
C VAL A 5 12.37 -42.43 -6.45
N ARG A 6 11.08 -42.24 -6.79
CA ARG A 6 10.62 -41.86 -8.14
C ARG A 6 10.26 -40.38 -8.27
N ALA A 7 9.97 -39.73 -7.15
CA ALA A 7 9.63 -38.32 -7.06
C ALA A 7 9.97 -37.82 -5.66
N CYS A 8 10.40 -36.56 -5.58
CA CYS A 8 10.59 -35.84 -4.34
C CYS A 8 9.49 -34.79 -4.21
N TYR A 9 9.01 -34.56 -2.99
CA TYR A 9 8.14 -33.44 -2.71
C TYR A 9 8.91 -32.13 -2.86
N GLN A 10 8.23 -31.11 -3.35
CA GLN A 10 8.74 -29.74 -3.45
C GLN A 10 7.66 -28.79 -2.95
N ASP A 11 8.06 -27.74 -2.25
CA ASP A 11 7.12 -26.73 -1.80
C ASP A 11 6.50 -26.01 -3.02
N PRO A 12 5.16 -25.89 -3.09
CA PRO A 12 4.50 -25.24 -4.22
C PRO A 12 4.87 -23.77 -4.41
N ALA A 13 5.13 -23.01 -3.33
CA ALA A 13 5.58 -21.62 -3.43
C ALA A 13 6.98 -21.58 -4.04
N ASP A 14 7.89 -22.45 -3.60
CA ASP A 14 9.24 -22.54 -4.16
C ASP A 14 9.19 -22.84 -5.66
N LEU A 15 8.32 -23.74 -6.11
CA LEU A 15 8.14 -24.03 -7.54
C LEU A 15 7.71 -22.80 -8.34
N VAL A 16 6.78 -22.00 -7.81
CA VAL A 16 6.32 -20.76 -8.45
C VAL A 16 7.48 -19.77 -8.61
N TRP A 17 8.27 -19.57 -7.56
CA TRP A 17 9.34 -18.57 -7.57
C TRP A 17 10.59 -19.03 -8.30
N LEU A 18 10.90 -20.33 -8.29
CA LEU A 18 11.93 -20.91 -9.16
C LEU A 18 11.56 -20.75 -10.64
N HIS A 19 10.28 -20.90 -10.99
CA HIS A 19 9.81 -20.62 -12.34
C HIS A 19 9.95 -19.14 -12.69
N ALA A 20 9.59 -18.23 -11.77
CA ALA A 20 9.76 -16.79 -11.95
C ALA A 20 11.23 -16.39 -12.19
N ALA A 21 12.15 -16.92 -11.37
CA ALA A 21 13.59 -16.73 -11.55
C ALA A 21 14.07 -17.27 -12.91
N ALA A 22 13.62 -18.47 -13.31
CA ALA A 22 13.96 -19.03 -14.61
C ALA A 22 13.43 -18.18 -15.78
N ALA A 23 12.23 -17.58 -15.65
CA ALA A 23 11.66 -16.67 -16.64
C ALA A 23 12.46 -15.35 -16.78
N LEU A 24 13.17 -14.94 -15.72
CA LEU A 24 14.16 -13.86 -15.76
C LEU A 24 15.54 -14.30 -16.27
N GLY A 25 15.69 -15.58 -16.65
CA GLY A 25 16.94 -16.15 -17.13
C GLY A 25 17.92 -16.55 -16.01
N TRP A 26 17.45 -16.62 -14.76
CA TRP A 26 18.28 -16.94 -13.60
C TRP A 26 18.35 -18.44 -13.34
N THR A 27 19.48 -18.86 -12.77
CA THR A 27 19.69 -20.18 -12.18
C THR A 27 19.81 -20.02 -10.68
N VAL A 28 18.89 -20.61 -9.92
CA VAL A 28 18.95 -20.57 -8.45
C VAL A 28 19.72 -21.78 -7.94
N GLN A 29 20.68 -21.54 -7.05
CA GLN A 29 21.48 -22.56 -6.37
C GLN A 29 21.33 -22.44 -4.85
N ARG A 30 21.53 -23.55 -4.15
CA ARG A 30 21.48 -23.60 -2.68
C ARG A 30 22.88 -23.89 -2.14
N SER A 31 23.31 -23.13 -1.12
CA SER A 31 24.64 -23.27 -0.52
C SER A 31 24.60 -23.07 1.00
N ALA A 32 25.58 -23.62 1.71
CA ALA A 32 25.82 -23.33 3.12
C ALA A 32 26.65 -22.06 3.34
N ASP A 33 27.29 -21.54 2.29
CA ASP A 33 28.38 -20.57 2.41
C ASP A 33 27.91 -19.11 2.38
N VAL A 34 26.69 -18.85 1.90
CA VAL A 34 26.13 -17.50 1.73
C VAL A 34 24.66 -17.49 2.11
N TYR A 35 24.18 -16.35 2.61
CA TYR A 35 22.76 -16.15 2.87
C TYR A 35 22.00 -15.84 1.57
N ALA A 36 22.47 -14.85 0.82
CA ALA A 36 22.11 -14.59 -0.57
C ALA A 36 23.31 -13.99 -1.31
N SER A 37 23.51 -14.37 -2.57
CA SER A 37 24.53 -13.75 -3.41
C SER A 37 24.20 -13.89 -4.90
N TRP A 38 24.43 -12.81 -5.64
CA TRP A 38 24.31 -12.76 -7.09
C TRP A 38 25.68 -12.69 -7.76
N ASP A 39 25.91 -13.55 -8.75
CA ASP A 39 27.23 -13.67 -9.41
C ASP A 39 27.54 -12.58 -10.44
N GLY A 40 26.64 -11.61 -10.66
CA GLY A 40 26.78 -10.61 -11.71
C GLY A 40 26.51 -11.13 -13.12
N ARG A 41 25.86 -12.30 -13.26
CA ARG A 41 25.60 -12.91 -14.58
C ARG A 41 24.23 -13.56 -14.65
N ARG A 42 24.06 -14.69 -13.99
CA ARG A 42 22.86 -15.54 -14.11
C ARG A 42 22.57 -16.39 -12.88
N THR A 43 23.48 -16.46 -11.92
CA THR A 43 23.35 -17.39 -10.80
C THR A 43 23.05 -16.62 -9.52
N LEU A 44 21.88 -16.94 -8.96
CA LEU A 44 21.50 -16.52 -7.62
C LEU A 44 21.75 -17.68 -6.66
N THR A 45 22.68 -17.52 -5.74
CA THR A 45 23.00 -18.50 -4.71
C THR A 45 22.31 -18.09 -3.40
N LEU A 46 21.51 -18.96 -2.82
CA LEU A 46 20.76 -18.71 -1.59
C LEU A 46 21.11 -19.76 -0.53
N ALA A 47 21.05 -19.39 0.75
CA ALA A 47 21.30 -20.29 1.87
C ALA A 47 20.43 -21.55 1.79
N SER A 48 21.00 -22.74 2.01
CA SER A 48 20.23 -23.98 2.17
C SER A 48 19.23 -23.87 3.32
N ALA A 49 18.13 -24.63 3.29
CA ALA A 49 17.02 -24.49 4.25
C ALA A 49 17.45 -24.59 5.72
N GLU A 50 18.51 -25.34 6.01
CA GLU A 50 19.09 -25.48 7.36
C GLU A 50 19.79 -24.23 7.90
N TYR A 51 20.08 -23.23 7.06
CA TYR A 51 20.70 -21.94 7.41
C TYR A 51 19.75 -20.74 7.26
N LEU A 52 18.50 -21.00 6.90
CA LEU A 52 17.46 -19.97 6.85
C LEU A 52 16.79 -19.84 8.23
N ASP A 53 16.25 -18.66 8.52
CA ASP A 53 15.45 -18.48 9.74
C ASP A 53 14.16 -19.32 9.66
N ALA A 54 13.53 -19.61 10.80
CA ALA A 54 12.41 -20.54 10.84
C ALA A 54 11.16 -20.06 10.06
N ASP A 55 11.07 -18.75 9.82
CA ASP A 55 10.02 -18.08 9.05
C ASP A 55 10.50 -17.61 7.66
N ASP A 56 11.64 -18.14 7.20
CA ASP A 56 12.13 -17.98 5.82
C ASP A 56 11.71 -19.13 4.91
N CYS A 57 11.47 -18.80 3.64
CA CYS A 57 11.36 -19.78 2.57
C CYS A 57 12.11 -19.30 1.31
N LEU A 58 12.39 -20.24 0.41
CA LEU A 58 13.09 -19.93 -0.83
C LEU A 58 12.28 -18.95 -1.70
N ALA A 59 10.94 -19.02 -1.67
CA ALA A 59 10.08 -18.04 -2.32
C ALA A 59 10.32 -16.58 -1.84
N GLN A 60 10.36 -16.34 -0.52
CA GLN A 60 10.67 -15.02 0.06
C GLN A 60 12.03 -14.52 -0.44
N MET A 61 13.04 -15.39 -0.38
CA MET A 61 14.41 -15.05 -0.77
C MET A 61 14.52 -14.68 -2.25
N ILE A 62 13.93 -15.46 -3.17
CA ILE A 62 13.93 -15.12 -4.60
C ILE A 62 13.22 -13.78 -4.83
N PHE A 63 12.08 -13.55 -4.18
CA PHE A 63 11.34 -12.31 -4.36
C PHE A 63 12.10 -11.09 -3.87
N HIS A 64 12.79 -11.20 -2.74
CA HIS A 64 13.65 -10.16 -2.19
C HIS A 64 14.77 -9.76 -3.17
N GLU A 65 15.44 -10.75 -3.75
CA GLU A 65 16.52 -10.54 -4.72
C GLU A 65 16.04 -9.91 -6.04
N ILE A 66 14.82 -10.26 -6.48
CA ILE A 66 14.19 -9.56 -7.60
C ILE A 66 13.94 -8.10 -7.25
N CYS A 67 13.51 -7.80 -6.01
CA CYS A 67 13.33 -6.43 -5.56
C CYS A 67 14.68 -5.67 -5.50
N HIS A 68 15.78 -6.31 -5.10
CA HIS A 68 17.11 -5.70 -5.14
C HIS A 68 17.51 -5.28 -6.54
N LEU A 69 17.34 -6.17 -7.52
CA LEU A 69 17.59 -5.84 -8.93
C LEU A 69 16.74 -4.62 -9.34
N LEU A 70 15.45 -4.62 -9.03
CA LEU A 70 14.54 -3.56 -9.46
C LEU A 70 14.91 -2.21 -8.85
N VAL A 71 15.29 -2.16 -7.57
CA VAL A 71 15.72 -0.93 -6.91
C VAL A 71 17.06 -0.46 -7.48
N SER A 72 18.02 -1.37 -7.65
CA SER A 72 19.38 -1.07 -8.13
C SER A 72 19.43 -0.74 -9.63
N GLY A 73 18.44 -1.19 -10.39
CA GLY A 73 18.30 -0.99 -11.83
C GLY A 73 19.03 -2.05 -12.67
N GLU A 74 18.71 -2.14 -13.95
CA GLU A 74 19.17 -3.25 -14.82
C GLU A 74 20.69 -3.31 -15.02
N ALA A 75 21.39 -2.19 -14.88
CA ALA A 75 22.85 -2.16 -14.91
C ALA A 75 23.49 -2.96 -13.76
N ALA A 76 22.73 -3.27 -12.70
CA ALA A 76 23.16 -4.11 -11.60
C ALA A 76 23.25 -5.61 -11.98
N LEU A 77 22.59 -6.05 -13.06
CA LEU A 77 22.64 -7.45 -13.51
C LEU A 77 24.07 -7.93 -13.75
N SER A 78 24.96 -7.04 -14.20
CA SER A 78 26.36 -7.35 -14.50
C SER A 78 27.32 -7.17 -13.32
N GLN A 79 26.79 -6.86 -12.14
CA GLN A 79 27.57 -6.57 -10.93
C GLN A 79 27.32 -7.64 -9.88
N VAL A 80 28.37 -8.09 -9.20
CA VAL A 80 28.24 -9.01 -8.06
C VAL A 80 27.38 -8.35 -6.99
N ASP A 81 26.43 -9.11 -6.44
CA ASP A 81 25.47 -8.66 -5.41
C ASP A 81 24.79 -7.33 -5.78
N TRP A 82 24.42 -7.19 -7.05
CA TRP A 82 23.74 -6.01 -7.60
C TRP A 82 24.57 -4.72 -7.54
N GLY A 83 25.87 -4.82 -7.24
CA GLY A 83 26.75 -3.69 -6.99
C GLY A 83 26.67 -3.13 -5.57
N LEU A 84 25.94 -3.81 -4.67
CA LEU A 84 25.75 -3.41 -3.28
C LEU A 84 26.87 -3.97 -2.38
N ASP A 85 27.23 -3.19 -1.36
CA ASP A 85 28.16 -3.59 -0.30
C ASP A 85 27.40 -4.13 0.91
N ASN A 86 27.44 -5.45 1.05
CA ASN A 86 26.79 -6.17 2.14
C ASN A 86 27.56 -6.12 3.48
N THR A 87 28.70 -5.41 3.53
CA THR A 87 29.59 -5.37 4.70
C THR A 87 29.61 -4.03 5.44
N SER A 88 28.98 -2.99 4.87
CA SER A 88 28.94 -1.65 5.46
C SER A 88 27.57 -1.00 5.34
N ALA A 89 27.38 0.12 6.04
CA ALA A 89 26.13 0.88 5.99
C ALA A 89 25.97 1.71 4.70
N ARG A 90 26.92 1.65 3.75
CA ARG A 90 26.94 2.49 2.55
C ARG A 90 25.65 2.36 1.75
N ASP A 91 25.17 1.14 1.58
CA ASP A 91 24.05 0.82 0.68
C ASP A 91 22.76 0.47 1.45
N LEU A 92 22.70 0.84 2.74
CA LEU A 92 21.54 0.62 3.61
C LEU A 92 20.24 1.24 3.04
N VAL A 93 20.35 2.35 2.32
CA VAL A 93 19.19 2.98 1.66
C VAL A 93 18.58 2.05 0.60
N PHE A 94 19.40 1.27 -0.10
CA PHE A 94 18.93 0.29 -1.10
C PHE A 94 18.26 -0.90 -0.44
N GLU A 95 18.80 -1.42 0.67
CA GLU A 95 18.14 -2.44 1.51
C GLU A 95 16.74 -2.00 1.97
N HIS A 96 16.67 -0.79 2.53
CA HIS A 96 15.41 -0.19 2.96
C HIS A 96 14.43 0.05 1.80
N ALA A 97 14.95 0.37 0.61
CA ALA A 97 14.14 0.57 -0.59
C ALA A 97 13.60 -0.76 -1.13
N THR A 98 14.42 -1.82 -1.12
CA THR A 98 14.00 -3.20 -1.44
C THR A 98 12.86 -3.62 -0.52
N ASN A 99 13.00 -3.42 0.79
CA ASN A 99 11.96 -3.74 1.77
C ASN A 99 10.64 -2.98 1.52
N ARG A 100 10.72 -1.69 1.18
CA ARG A 100 9.54 -0.89 0.79
C ARG A 100 8.87 -1.41 -0.47
N LEU A 101 9.66 -1.72 -1.51
CA LEU A 101 9.15 -2.26 -2.77
C LEU A 101 8.50 -3.63 -2.57
N GLN A 102 9.17 -4.53 -1.84
CA GLN A 102 8.68 -5.86 -1.48
C GLN A 102 7.35 -5.78 -0.73
N ALA A 103 7.25 -4.90 0.28
CA ALA A 103 6.01 -4.67 1.00
C ALA A 103 4.89 -4.17 0.10
N ALA A 104 5.17 -3.20 -0.77
CA ALA A 104 4.18 -2.61 -1.67
C ALA A 104 3.62 -3.63 -2.67
N LEU A 105 4.52 -4.37 -3.34
CA LEU A 105 4.16 -5.39 -4.31
C LEU A 105 3.42 -6.56 -3.65
N ALA A 106 3.90 -7.09 -2.53
CA ALA A 106 3.25 -8.20 -1.83
C ALA A 106 1.87 -7.81 -1.25
N GLN A 107 1.74 -6.60 -0.72
CA GLN A 107 0.50 -6.11 -0.14
C GLN A 107 -0.64 -6.07 -1.17
N ALA A 108 -0.34 -5.76 -2.43
CA ALA A 108 -1.34 -5.74 -3.48
C ALA A 108 -2.06 -7.10 -3.68
N TYR A 109 -1.42 -8.20 -3.26
CA TYR A 109 -1.92 -9.57 -3.34
C TYR A 109 -2.28 -10.17 -1.97
N GLY A 110 -2.27 -9.37 -0.89
CA GLY A 110 -2.53 -9.84 0.48
C GLY A 110 -1.37 -10.64 1.08
N LEU A 111 -0.17 -10.54 0.51
CA LEU A 111 0.99 -11.34 0.87
C LEU A 111 2.03 -10.58 1.71
N ARG A 112 1.76 -9.35 2.16
CA ARG A 112 2.76 -8.49 2.84
C ARG A 112 3.47 -9.19 4.00
N HIS A 113 2.74 -9.86 4.88
CA HIS A 113 3.36 -10.56 6.01
C HIS A 113 3.96 -11.92 5.61
N PHE A 114 3.36 -12.62 4.65
CA PHE A 114 3.90 -13.88 4.12
C PHE A 114 5.26 -13.65 3.42
N MET A 115 5.37 -12.56 2.65
CA MET A 115 6.57 -12.14 1.93
C MET A 115 7.40 -11.15 2.75
N ALA A 116 7.26 -11.10 4.07
CA ALA A 116 8.06 -10.21 4.88
C ALA A 116 9.52 -10.68 4.91
N VAL A 117 10.46 -9.72 4.99
CA VAL A 117 11.86 -10.02 5.29
C VAL A 117 11.95 -10.53 6.74
N THR A 118 12.83 -11.48 7.00
CA THR A 118 13.03 -12.15 8.30
C THR A 118 14.34 -11.77 8.98
N THR A 119 15.26 -11.17 8.23
CA THR A 119 16.58 -10.74 8.69
C THR A 119 16.50 -9.62 9.74
N VAL A 120 17.66 -9.07 10.13
CA VAL A 120 17.77 -7.90 11.02
C VAL A 120 16.91 -6.70 10.61
N TRP A 121 16.47 -6.65 9.35
CA TRP A 121 15.59 -5.61 8.81
C TRP A 121 14.10 -5.81 9.09
N ARG A 122 13.70 -6.90 9.76
CA ARG A 122 12.30 -7.18 10.11
C ARG A 122 11.65 -6.01 10.84
N SER A 123 12.37 -5.41 11.79
CA SER A 123 11.89 -4.25 12.55
C SER A 123 11.57 -3.04 11.68
N TYR A 124 12.38 -2.78 10.64
CA TYR A 124 12.12 -1.72 9.66
C TYR A 124 10.90 -2.07 8.79
N TYR A 125 10.81 -3.31 8.31
CA TYR A 125 9.70 -3.80 7.47
C TYR A 125 8.34 -3.72 8.19
N ASP A 126 8.28 -4.14 9.44
CA ASP A 126 7.07 -4.08 10.27
C ASP A 126 6.67 -2.64 10.62
N ALA A 127 7.63 -1.73 10.70
CA ALA A 127 7.38 -0.30 10.94
C ALA A 127 6.91 0.45 9.68
N LEU A 128 6.94 -0.17 8.49
CA LEU A 128 6.51 0.49 7.26
C LEU A 128 5.03 0.88 7.34
N PRO A 129 4.65 2.07 6.85
CA PRO A 129 3.26 2.50 6.80
C PRO A 129 2.41 1.57 5.92
N HIS A 130 1.08 1.75 5.99
CA HIS A 130 0.14 1.00 5.14
C HIS A 130 0.42 1.16 3.64
N ASP A 131 0.81 2.35 3.21
CA ASP A 131 1.35 2.59 1.87
C ASP A 131 2.88 2.72 1.97
N PRO A 132 3.66 1.67 1.65
CA PRO A 132 5.12 1.69 1.78
C PRO A 132 5.83 2.67 0.83
N LEU A 133 5.16 3.15 -0.23
CA LEU A 133 5.71 4.06 -1.23
C LEU A 133 5.10 5.47 -1.16
N ALA A 134 4.29 5.74 -0.13
CA ALA A 134 3.82 7.08 0.20
C ALA A 134 5.01 8.04 0.38
N MET A 135 4.80 9.30 0.02
CA MET A 135 5.80 10.34 0.23
C MET A 135 6.09 10.51 1.73
N GLY A 136 7.36 10.76 2.07
CA GLY A 136 7.83 10.93 3.43
C GLY A 136 9.31 11.26 3.45
N ASP A 137 9.89 11.34 4.65
CA ASP A 137 11.27 11.78 4.86
C ASP A 137 12.31 10.65 4.72
N ASP A 138 11.86 9.41 4.54
CA ASP A 138 12.76 8.27 4.37
C ASP A 138 13.43 8.30 2.98
N PRO A 139 14.78 8.39 2.91
CA PRO A 139 15.49 8.44 1.64
C PRO A 139 15.27 7.23 0.74
N ALA A 140 14.88 6.07 1.30
CA ALA A 140 14.59 4.85 0.55
C ALA A 140 13.36 4.96 -0.37
N ILE A 141 12.45 5.90 -0.10
CA ILE A 141 11.19 6.05 -0.85
C ILE A 141 11.45 6.32 -2.33
N ALA A 142 12.43 7.16 -2.66
CA ALA A 142 12.73 7.51 -4.05
C ALA A 142 13.14 6.27 -4.86
N ALA A 143 14.12 5.51 -4.36
CA ALA A 143 14.63 4.31 -5.02
C ALA A 143 13.56 3.20 -5.09
N ALA A 144 12.75 3.03 -4.03
CA ALA A 144 11.66 2.06 -4.03
C ALA A 144 10.58 2.38 -5.08
N ARG A 145 10.27 3.66 -5.29
CA ARG A 145 9.32 4.11 -6.31
C ARG A 145 9.86 3.90 -7.72
N GLU A 146 11.15 4.11 -7.95
CA GLU A 146 11.79 3.75 -9.22
C GLU A 146 11.75 2.24 -9.46
N GLY A 147 12.03 1.44 -8.43
CA GLY A 147 11.91 -0.01 -8.50
C GLY A 147 10.50 -0.47 -8.84
N TRP A 148 9.47 0.16 -8.28
CA TRP A 148 8.07 -0.10 -8.66
C TRP A 148 7.77 0.27 -10.11
N GLN A 149 8.28 1.40 -10.60
CA GLN A 149 8.12 1.77 -12.02
C GLN A 149 8.74 0.72 -12.95
N ARG A 150 9.91 0.17 -12.60
CA ARG A 150 10.54 -0.93 -13.34
C ARG A 150 9.77 -2.23 -13.24
N ALA A 151 9.25 -2.57 -12.05
CA ALA A 151 8.40 -3.74 -11.83
C ALA A 151 7.16 -3.73 -12.74
N ALA A 152 6.62 -2.54 -13.04
CA ALA A 152 5.48 -2.35 -13.92
C ALA A 152 5.83 -2.43 -15.43
N GLN A 153 7.09 -2.65 -15.81
CA GLN A 153 7.51 -2.82 -17.19
C GLN A 153 7.81 -4.30 -17.53
N PRO A 154 7.76 -4.68 -18.81
CA PRO A 154 8.31 -5.96 -19.27
C PRO A 154 9.83 -6.06 -18.99
N PRO A 155 10.37 -7.26 -18.71
CA PRO A 155 9.64 -8.52 -18.55
C PRO A 155 9.02 -8.70 -17.15
N TYR A 156 9.40 -7.87 -16.17
CA TYR A 156 9.10 -8.06 -14.75
C TYR A 156 7.61 -8.14 -14.45
N ARG A 157 6.81 -7.26 -15.07
CA ARG A 157 5.38 -7.12 -14.75
C ARG A 157 4.63 -8.45 -14.81
N ALA A 158 4.71 -9.14 -15.93
CA ALA A 158 3.97 -10.38 -16.14
C ALA A 158 4.48 -11.52 -15.24
N ILE A 159 5.80 -11.55 -15.00
CA ILE A 159 6.44 -12.57 -14.17
C ILE A 159 6.05 -12.39 -12.70
N LEU A 160 6.12 -11.17 -12.19
CA LEU A 160 5.79 -10.85 -10.80
C LEU A 160 4.28 -10.97 -10.54
N ASP A 161 3.43 -10.50 -11.45
CA ASP A 161 1.97 -10.67 -11.34
C ASP A 161 1.60 -12.16 -11.27
N ALA A 162 2.17 -12.98 -12.15
CA ALA A 162 1.93 -14.42 -12.14
C ALA A 162 2.43 -15.09 -10.84
N ALA A 163 3.63 -14.75 -10.37
CA ALA A 163 4.21 -15.34 -9.18
C ALA A 163 3.46 -14.94 -7.89
N LEU A 164 3.19 -13.65 -7.72
CA LEU A 164 2.42 -13.13 -6.57
C LEU A 164 0.98 -13.63 -6.60
N GLY A 165 0.33 -13.61 -7.77
CA GLY A 165 -1.02 -14.13 -7.95
C GLY A 165 -1.15 -15.63 -7.63
N ALA A 166 -0.21 -16.46 -8.13
CA ALA A 166 -0.18 -17.88 -7.82
C ALA A 166 0.08 -18.14 -6.34
N THR A 167 0.99 -17.38 -5.72
CA THR A 167 1.26 -17.51 -4.28
C THR A 167 0.06 -17.10 -3.44
N ALA A 168 -0.66 -16.04 -3.82
CA ALA A 168 -1.89 -15.63 -3.15
C ALA A 168 -3.01 -16.68 -3.29
N ALA A 169 -3.13 -17.33 -4.44
CA ALA A 169 -4.07 -18.42 -4.64
C ALA A 169 -3.75 -19.65 -3.76
N LEU A 170 -2.46 -20.01 -3.63
CA LEU A 170 -2.01 -21.04 -2.70
C LEU A 170 -2.34 -20.67 -1.26
N ALA A 171 -2.06 -19.42 -0.86
CA ALA A 171 -2.33 -18.94 0.48
C ALA A 171 -3.82 -18.97 0.82
N ALA A 172 -4.69 -18.54 -0.10
CA ALA A 172 -6.13 -18.60 0.07
C ALA A 172 -6.64 -20.04 0.31
N LEU A 173 -6.04 -21.02 -0.37
CA LEU A 173 -6.37 -22.44 -0.21
C LEU A 173 -5.84 -23.03 1.11
N LEU A 174 -4.62 -22.66 1.51
CA LEU A 174 -3.93 -23.27 2.66
C LEU A 174 -4.31 -22.62 3.99
N ARG A 175 -4.62 -21.32 4.01
CA ARG A 175 -4.89 -20.55 5.24
C ARG A 175 -5.92 -21.20 6.17
N PRO A 176 -7.07 -21.76 5.71
CA PRO A 176 -8.04 -22.42 6.59
C PRO A 176 -7.51 -23.69 7.27
N HIS A 177 -6.42 -24.26 6.76
CA HIS A 177 -5.80 -25.50 7.25
C HIS A 177 -4.45 -25.25 7.93
N ALA A 178 -3.89 -24.05 7.80
CA ALA A 178 -2.60 -23.68 8.36
C ALA A 178 -2.72 -23.47 9.88
N PRO A 179 -1.75 -23.96 10.67
CA PRO A 179 -1.70 -23.61 12.08
C PRO A 179 -1.37 -22.12 12.26
N PRO A 180 -1.72 -21.50 13.40
CA PRO A 180 -1.57 -20.05 13.62
C PRO A 180 -0.13 -19.52 13.54
N ASP A 181 0.86 -20.39 13.68
CA ASP A 181 2.29 -20.10 13.60
C ASP A 181 2.89 -20.36 12.20
N SER A 182 2.09 -20.83 11.24
CA SER A 182 2.53 -21.01 9.86
C SER A 182 2.52 -19.70 9.09
N LEU A 183 3.51 -19.50 8.20
CA LEU A 183 3.55 -18.41 7.23
C LEU A 183 2.21 -18.23 6.48
N TRP A 184 1.58 -19.34 6.10
CA TRP A 184 0.29 -19.34 5.38
C TRP A 184 -0.86 -18.71 6.15
N SER A 185 -0.79 -18.66 7.49
CA SER A 185 -1.79 -18.02 8.32
C SER A 185 -1.74 -16.48 8.26
N PHE A 186 -0.59 -15.91 7.88
CA PHE A 186 -0.37 -14.46 7.80
C PHE A 186 -0.81 -13.82 6.48
N ALA A 187 -1.16 -14.62 5.48
CA ALA A 187 -1.74 -14.11 4.25
C ALA A 187 -3.14 -13.53 4.51
N GLN A 188 -3.40 -12.37 3.92
CA GLN A 188 -4.67 -11.66 4.05
C GLN A 188 -5.63 -12.08 2.94
N GLU A 189 -6.89 -12.28 3.32
CA GLU A 189 -7.96 -12.57 2.36
C GLU A 189 -8.25 -11.35 1.49
N ARG A 190 -8.65 -11.57 0.24
CA ARG A 190 -9.05 -10.48 -0.67
C ARG A 190 -10.49 -10.07 -0.40
N HIS A 191 -10.69 -8.79 -0.17
CA HIS A 191 -12.02 -8.20 -0.07
C HIS A 191 -12.63 -7.99 -1.47
N PRO A 192 -13.96 -8.17 -1.65
CA PRO A 192 -14.62 -8.00 -2.95
C PRO A 192 -14.47 -6.63 -3.64
N VAL A 193 -13.98 -5.62 -2.93
CA VAL A 193 -13.72 -4.27 -3.50
C VAL A 193 -12.34 -4.12 -4.12
N GLY A 194 -11.55 -5.21 -4.19
CA GLY A 194 -10.22 -5.22 -4.82
C GLY A 194 -9.08 -4.80 -3.88
N THR A 195 -9.33 -4.84 -2.57
CA THR A 195 -8.36 -4.56 -1.49
C THR A 195 -8.26 -5.78 -0.58
N ASN A 196 -7.42 -5.75 0.44
CA ASN A 196 -7.36 -6.83 1.44
C ASN A 196 -8.50 -6.71 2.46
N ALA A 197 -8.90 -7.83 3.04
CA ALA A 197 -9.81 -7.88 4.17
C ALA A 197 -9.15 -7.25 5.40
N HIS A 198 -9.96 -6.63 6.26
CA HIS A 198 -9.47 -6.05 7.50
C HIS A 198 -8.96 -7.16 8.44
N ALA A 199 -7.88 -6.88 9.18
CA ALA A 199 -7.32 -7.84 10.13
C ALA A 199 -8.31 -8.14 11.29
N ASP A 200 -9.01 -7.11 11.77
CA ASP A 200 -10.15 -7.29 12.67
C ASP A 200 -11.37 -7.82 11.91
N THR A 201 -11.62 -9.13 12.08
CA THR A 201 -12.74 -9.85 11.47
C THR A 201 -14.08 -9.59 12.14
N THR A 202 -14.16 -8.72 13.15
CA THR A 202 -15.42 -8.25 13.74
C THR A 202 -15.98 -7.02 13.01
N LEU A 203 -15.13 -6.26 12.32
CA LEU A 203 -15.56 -5.09 11.54
C LEU A 203 -16.35 -5.51 10.30
N ARG A 204 -17.38 -4.72 9.97
CA ARG A 204 -18.32 -5.00 8.88
C ARG A 204 -18.37 -3.83 7.93
N CYS A 205 -18.63 -4.08 6.65
CA CYS A 205 -18.83 -3.00 5.68
C CYS A 205 -20.00 -2.10 6.06
N SER A 206 -21.03 -2.62 6.72
CA SER A 206 -22.18 -1.83 7.19
C SER A 206 -21.84 -0.78 8.24
N SER A 207 -20.73 -0.93 8.96
CA SER A 207 -20.23 0.05 9.92
C SER A 207 -19.10 0.93 9.36
N CYS A 208 -18.93 0.96 8.03
CA CYS A 208 -17.84 1.69 7.39
C CYS A 208 -18.32 3.04 6.82
N ALA A 209 -17.56 4.11 7.02
CA ALA A 209 -17.80 5.43 6.44
C ALA A 209 -17.74 5.42 4.90
N TRP A 210 -17.02 4.46 4.31
CA TRP A 210 -16.99 4.26 2.85
C TRP A 210 -18.23 3.56 2.30
N ALA A 211 -19.10 3.01 3.15
CA ALA A 211 -20.29 2.31 2.70
C ALA A 211 -21.42 3.28 2.32
N ILE A 212 -22.10 2.93 1.23
CA ILE A 212 -23.30 3.60 0.75
C ILE A 212 -24.43 2.58 0.85
N VAL A 213 -25.41 2.87 1.70
CA VAL A 213 -26.59 2.03 1.87
C VAL A 213 -27.44 2.11 0.61
N GLN A 214 -27.62 0.97 -0.05
CA GLN A 214 -28.52 0.78 -1.18
C GLN A 214 -29.83 0.13 -0.69
N ARG A 215 -30.78 -0.09 -1.60
CA ARG A 215 -32.04 -0.80 -1.28
C ARG A 215 -31.76 -2.27 -0.91
N HIS A 216 -32.60 -2.85 -0.06
CA HIS A 216 -32.57 -4.25 0.36
C HIS A 216 -31.24 -4.70 1.02
N ASP A 217 -30.72 -3.91 1.96
CA ASP A 217 -29.52 -4.22 2.76
C ASP A 217 -28.25 -4.50 1.94
N LYS A 218 -28.22 -4.01 0.69
CA LYS A 218 -27.01 -4.02 -0.15
C LYS A 218 -26.22 -2.76 0.07
N LEU A 219 -24.91 -2.89 -0.02
CA LEU A 219 -23.98 -1.78 0.11
C LEU A 219 -23.18 -1.64 -1.18
N GLU A 220 -22.89 -0.38 -1.53
CA GLU A 220 -21.81 -0.03 -2.45
C GLU A 220 -20.66 0.54 -1.61
N CYS A 221 -19.42 0.35 -2.04
CA CYS A 221 -18.27 0.96 -1.40
C CYS A 221 -17.74 2.13 -2.24
N ARG A 222 -17.66 3.31 -1.64
CA ARG A 222 -17.08 4.53 -2.25
C ARG A 222 -15.67 4.29 -2.81
N LEU A 223 -14.87 3.42 -2.20
CA LEU A 223 -13.54 3.05 -2.72
C LEU A 223 -13.59 2.47 -4.14
N THR A 224 -14.72 1.90 -4.57
CA THR A 224 -14.85 1.37 -5.93
C THR A 224 -15.05 2.46 -6.99
N ARG A 225 -15.36 3.71 -6.58
CA ARG A 225 -15.58 4.85 -7.47
C ARG A 225 -14.26 5.39 -8.04
N PRO A 226 -14.28 5.95 -9.28
CA PRO A 226 -13.13 6.62 -9.84
C PRO A 226 -12.60 7.73 -8.92
N GLY A 227 -11.28 7.77 -8.72
CA GLY A 227 -10.61 8.78 -7.89
C GLY A 227 -10.70 8.57 -6.37
N CYS A 228 -11.47 7.58 -5.90
CA CYS A 228 -11.55 7.20 -4.48
C CYS A 228 -10.71 5.96 -4.14
N ARG A 229 -10.08 5.34 -5.16
CA ARG A 229 -9.21 4.18 -4.95
C ARG A 229 -7.89 4.62 -4.31
N PRO A 230 -7.43 3.91 -3.26
CA PRO A 230 -6.05 4.01 -2.80
C PRO A 230 -5.07 3.71 -3.93
N ALA A 231 -3.82 4.15 -3.75
CA ALA A 231 -2.74 3.66 -4.59
C ALA A 231 -2.72 2.13 -4.49
N SER A 232 -2.82 1.47 -5.65
CA SER A 232 -2.65 0.03 -5.76
C SER A 232 -1.35 -0.22 -6.50
N TYR A 233 -0.53 -1.09 -5.91
CA TYR A 233 0.72 -1.57 -6.52
C TYR A 233 0.52 -2.91 -7.22
N SER A 234 -0.74 -3.31 -7.46
CA SER A 234 -1.09 -4.49 -8.25
C SER A 234 -0.51 -4.36 -9.65
N LEU A 235 0.15 -5.44 -10.12
CA LEU A 235 0.73 -5.51 -11.44
C LEU A 235 -0.23 -6.09 -12.48
N ALA A 236 -1.41 -6.53 -12.03
CA ALA A 236 -2.48 -7.09 -12.84
C ALA A 236 -2.89 -6.15 -13.99
N GLU A 237 -3.47 -6.72 -15.06
CA GLU A 237 -3.92 -5.92 -16.20
C GLU A 237 -4.98 -4.88 -15.84
N ALA A 238 -4.82 -3.67 -16.38
CA ALA A 238 -5.79 -2.60 -16.21
C ALA A 238 -7.14 -3.03 -16.79
N GLY A 239 -8.06 -3.45 -15.91
CA GLY A 239 -9.36 -4.00 -16.28
C GLY A 239 -9.68 -5.36 -15.65
N SER A 240 -8.69 -6.15 -15.22
CA SER A 240 -8.93 -7.41 -14.48
C SER A 240 -9.27 -7.17 -13.01
N ASP A 241 -8.76 -6.06 -12.44
CA ASP A 241 -8.89 -5.67 -11.03
C ASP A 241 -9.97 -4.58 -10.78
N THR A 242 -10.85 -4.32 -11.76
CA THR A 242 -12.05 -3.53 -11.48
C THR A 242 -13.16 -4.49 -11.08
N PRO A 243 -13.34 -4.79 -9.78
CA PRO A 243 -14.52 -5.54 -9.37
C PRO A 243 -15.73 -4.74 -9.86
N PRO A 244 -16.66 -5.38 -10.61
CA PRO A 244 -17.90 -4.72 -11.01
C PRO A 244 -18.53 -4.19 -9.73
N ALA A 245 -18.91 -2.90 -9.69
CA ALA A 245 -19.40 -2.17 -8.51
C ALA A 245 -19.91 -3.12 -7.43
N ALA A 246 -18.99 -3.55 -6.54
CA ALA A 246 -19.18 -4.78 -5.81
C ALA A 246 -20.37 -4.57 -4.88
N ARG A 247 -21.47 -5.28 -5.15
CA ARG A 247 -22.62 -5.28 -4.25
C ARG A 247 -22.22 -6.07 -3.03
N LEU A 248 -21.93 -5.37 -1.95
CA LEU A 248 -21.57 -5.98 -0.69
C LEU A 248 -22.83 -6.30 0.10
N ASP A 249 -22.75 -7.34 0.91
CA ASP A 249 -23.76 -7.63 1.91
C ASP A 249 -23.51 -6.81 3.19
N ALA A 250 -24.57 -6.48 3.95
CA ALA A 250 -24.41 -5.78 5.22
C ALA A 250 -23.56 -6.57 6.24
N THR A 251 -23.54 -7.90 6.11
CA THR A 251 -22.74 -8.80 6.95
C THR A 251 -21.31 -9.03 6.45
N GLN A 252 -20.95 -8.47 5.29
CA GLN A 252 -19.61 -8.59 4.72
C GLN A 252 -18.56 -8.03 5.69
N SER A 253 -17.50 -8.82 5.96
CA SER A 253 -16.32 -8.35 6.71
C SER A 253 -15.69 -7.17 6.01
N ALA A 254 -15.26 -6.16 6.77
CA ALA A 254 -14.70 -4.94 6.19
C ALA A 254 -13.36 -5.17 5.48
N CYS A 255 -12.97 -4.23 4.62
CA CYS A 255 -11.63 -4.18 4.02
C CYS A 255 -10.61 -3.44 4.92
N GLU A 256 -9.33 -3.53 4.59
CA GLU A 256 -8.21 -2.85 5.27
C GLU A 256 -8.37 -1.30 5.37
N TYR A 257 -9.21 -0.70 4.52
CA TYR A 257 -9.57 0.73 4.53
C TYR A 257 -10.87 1.03 5.28
N HIS A 258 -11.36 0.11 6.13
CA HIS A 258 -12.52 0.36 6.99
C HIS A 258 -12.34 1.66 7.74
N GLU A 259 -13.37 2.48 7.84
CA GLU A 259 -13.29 3.68 8.66
C GLU A 259 -14.57 3.82 9.47
N ALA A 260 -14.48 4.10 10.76
CA ALA A 260 -15.66 4.35 11.57
C ALA A 260 -16.47 5.55 11.02
N PRO A 261 -17.81 5.54 11.12
CA PRO A 261 -18.64 6.65 10.68
C PRO A 261 -18.22 7.96 11.37
N LEU A 262 -18.08 9.01 10.57
CA LEU A 262 -17.55 10.29 11.05
C LEU A 262 -18.64 11.17 11.67
N SER A 263 -18.26 11.87 12.72
CA SER A 263 -19.03 12.91 13.41
C SER A 263 -18.37 14.29 13.25
N VAL A 264 -19.10 15.35 13.60
CA VAL A 264 -18.55 16.73 13.53
C VAL A 264 -17.35 16.90 14.45
N GLN A 265 -17.31 16.19 15.58
CA GLN A 265 -16.20 16.20 16.52
C GLN A 265 -14.91 15.68 15.89
N ASP A 266 -15.00 14.75 14.93
CA ASP A 266 -13.83 14.21 14.24
C ASP A 266 -13.16 15.24 13.33
N CYS A 267 -13.93 16.22 12.82
CA CYS A 267 -13.39 17.33 12.05
C CYS A 267 -12.46 18.21 12.88
N PHE A 268 -12.78 18.40 14.17
CA PHE A 268 -12.00 19.23 15.09
C PHE A 268 -10.60 18.67 15.37
N GLN A 269 -10.41 17.37 15.17
CA GLN A 269 -9.12 16.71 15.34
C GLN A 269 -8.42 16.47 14.02
N CYS A 270 -9.14 16.01 12.99
CA CYS A 270 -8.49 15.60 11.76
C CYS A 270 -8.13 16.76 10.84
N GLY A 271 -8.99 17.78 10.75
CA GLY A 271 -8.79 18.92 9.85
C GLY A 271 -8.58 18.58 8.38
N ALA A 272 -8.69 17.33 7.92
CA ALA A 272 -8.12 16.86 6.65
C ALA A 272 -8.53 17.68 5.43
N CYS A 273 -9.82 18.03 5.34
CA CYS A 273 -10.33 18.84 4.24
C CYS A 273 -9.94 20.31 4.33
N CYS A 274 -9.47 20.81 5.48
CA CYS A 274 -9.00 22.18 5.71
C CYS A 274 -7.47 22.28 5.83
N HIS A 275 -6.80 21.16 6.11
CA HIS A 275 -5.39 21.00 6.38
C HIS A 275 -4.87 19.77 5.61
N ARG A 276 -4.14 20.02 4.52
CA ARG A 276 -3.40 19.09 3.66
C ARG A 276 -4.18 18.26 2.64
N GLY A 277 -5.50 18.11 2.75
CA GLY A 277 -6.27 17.29 1.80
C GLY A 277 -6.50 17.94 0.42
N PHE A 278 -6.50 19.28 0.36
CA PHE A 278 -6.64 20.07 -0.87
C PHE A 278 -5.82 21.35 -0.77
N ASP A 279 -5.43 21.90 -1.93
CA ASP A 279 -4.56 23.09 -2.04
C ASP A 279 -5.30 24.43 -2.01
N VAL A 280 -6.56 24.45 -2.42
CA VAL A 280 -7.37 25.68 -2.48
C VAL A 280 -8.85 25.40 -2.18
N VAL A 281 -9.57 26.44 -1.77
CA VAL A 281 -11.03 26.46 -1.81
C VAL A 281 -11.46 27.40 -2.92
N GLU A 282 -12.17 26.89 -3.92
CA GLU A 282 -12.73 27.72 -4.97
C GLU A 282 -13.96 28.50 -4.47
N LEU A 283 -14.05 29.76 -4.89
CA LEU A 283 -15.13 30.68 -4.58
C LEU A 283 -15.84 31.13 -5.86
N ALA A 284 -17.17 31.25 -5.79
CA ALA A 284 -17.93 31.82 -6.88
C ALA A 284 -17.76 33.35 -6.93
N ALA A 285 -17.84 33.93 -8.13
CA ALA A 285 -17.85 35.39 -8.29
C ALA A 285 -19.01 36.01 -7.50
N GLY A 286 -18.70 36.92 -6.57
CA GLY A 286 -19.70 37.62 -5.75
C GLY A 286 -20.15 36.89 -4.48
N GLU A 287 -19.51 35.77 -4.14
CA GLU A 287 -19.76 35.03 -2.89
C GLU A 287 -19.55 35.91 -1.65
N ARG A 288 -20.41 35.74 -0.63
CA ARG A 288 -20.40 36.55 0.60
C ARG A 288 -19.05 36.53 1.32
N PHE A 289 -18.41 35.36 1.38
CA PHE A 289 -17.09 35.20 2.01
C PHE A 289 -16.04 36.10 1.35
N ALA A 290 -16.00 36.13 0.01
CA ALA A 290 -15.04 36.96 -0.73
C ALA A 290 -15.26 38.46 -0.54
N LYS A 291 -16.52 38.88 -0.31
CA LYS A 291 -16.86 40.28 -0.04
C LYS A 291 -16.51 40.71 1.39
N GLN A 292 -16.70 39.81 2.35
CA GLN A 292 -16.50 40.10 3.78
C GLN A 292 -15.05 39.92 4.23
N HIS A 293 -14.31 39.03 3.56
CA HIS A 293 -12.94 38.67 3.91
C HIS A 293 -11.99 38.77 2.68
N PRO A 294 -11.91 39.93 2.00
CA PRO A 294 -11.06 40.10 0.84
C PRO A 294 -9.57 39.86 1.15
N GLU A 295 -9.15 40.04 2.40
CA GLU A 295 -7.79 39.77 2.90
C GLU A 295 -7.43 38.28 2.92
N LEU A 296 -8.42 37.38 2.90
CA LEU A 296 -8.24 35.92 2.90
C LEU A 296 -8.41 35.30 1.51
N VAL A 297 -8.61 36.13 0.47
CA VAL A 297 -8.96 35.66 -0.88
C VAL A 297 -7.91 36.11 -1.88
N GLU A 298 -7.45 35.16 -2.69
CA GLU A 298 -6.56 35.41 -3.81
C GLU A 298 -7.37 35.41 -5.12
N ARG A 299 -7.21 36.47 -5.92
CA ARG A 299 -7.79 36.54 -7.27
C ARG A 299 -6.82 35.90 -8.26
N ARG A 300 -7.17 34.73 -8.80
CA ARG A 300 -6.37 33.99 -9.79
C ARG A 300 -6.63 34.44 -11.22
N SER A 301 -7.85 34.90 -11.51
CA SER A 301 -8.24 35.52 -12.79
C SER A 301 -9.40 36.49 -12.58
N SER A 302 -9.90 37.14 -13.63
CA SER A 302 -11.08 38.03 -13.54
C SER A 302 -12.31 37.35 -12.92
N GLU A 303 -12.44 36.03 -13.09
CA GLU A 303 -13.60 35.25 -12.68
C GLU A 303 -13.31 34.18 -11.62
N ARG A 304 -12.03 33.93 -11.30
CA ARG A 304 -11.64 32.87 -10.35
C ARG A 304 -11.03 33.45 -9.09
N TYR A 305 -11.71 33.20 -7.97
CA TYR A 305 -11.30 33.58 -6.62
C TYR A 305 -11.07 32.31 -5.81
N VAL A 306 -10.01 32.29 -4.98
CA VAL A 306 -9.70 31.15 -4.13
C VAL A 306 -9.35 31.58 -2.71
N VAL A 307 -9.66 30.74 -1.73
CA VAL A 307 -9.02 30.80 -0.40
C VAL A 307 -7.77 29.93 -0.47
N PRO A 308 -6.56 30.51 -0.41
CA PRO A 308 -5.32 29.76 -0.54
C PRO A 308 -5.05 28.89 0.70
N ARG A 309 -4.26 27.84 0.50
CA ARG A 309 -3.80 26.96 1.58
C ARG A 309 -2.29 26.75 1.47
N PRO A 310 -1.48 27.78 1.81
CA PRO A 310 -0.04 27.63 1.78
C PRO A 310 0.39 26.44 2.65
N ASN A 311 1.24 25.57 2.11
CA ASN A 311 1.68 24.32 2.75
C ASN A 311 0.51 23.41 3.17
N GLY A 312 -0.60 23.46 2.43
CA GLY A 312 -1.81 22.68 2.70
C GLY A 312 -2.70 23.24 3.81
N HIS A 313 -2.31 24.30 4.52
CA HIS A 313 -3.06 24.84 5.65
C HIS A 313 -3.93 26.04 5.23
N CYS A 314 -5.24 25.93 5.37
CA CYS A 314 -6.16 27.02 5.02
C CYS A 314 -5.89 28.29 5.83
N VAL A 315 -5.82 29.44 5.14
CA VAL A 315 -5.54 30.73 5.80
C VAL A 315 -6.60 31.13 6.83
N ALA A 316 -7.84 30.64 6.71
CA ALA A 316 -8.93 30.88 7.65
C ALA A 316 -8.98 29.85 8.81
N LEU A 317 -8.14 28.82 8.79
CA LEU A 317 -8.09 27.77 9.81
C LEU A 317 -7.29 28.25 11.02
N GLN A 318 -7.75 27.90 12.21
CA GLN A 318 -7.01 28.00 13.47
C GLN A 318 -6.95 26.64 14.15
N GLY A 319 -6.04 26.51 15.11
CA GLY A 319 -5.77 25.27 15.82
C GLY A 319 -4.77 24.38 15.09
N ASP A 320 -4.28 23.39 15.82
CA ASP A 320 -3.33 22.37 15.36
C ASP A 320 -3.94 20.95 15.40
N GLY A 321 -5.21 20.83 15.80
CA GLY A 321 -5.93 19.57 15.93
C GLY A 321 -5.72 18.86 17.26
N SER A 322 -4.94 19.45 18.17
CA SER A 322 -4.81 18.96 19.54
C SER A 322 -6.09 19.20 20.34
N ALA A 323 -6.26 18.49 21.45
CA ALA A 323 -7.38 18.71 22.36
C ALA A 323 -7.41 20.14 22.93
N ALA A 324 -6.26 20.81 23.03
CA ALA A 324 -6.13 22.19 23.50
C ALA A 324 -6.43 23.22 22.40
N ALA A 325 -6.22 22.87 21.12
CA ALA A 325 -6.38 23.76 19.98
C ALA A 325 -6.94 23.03 18.76
N SER A 326 -8.21 22.64 18.84
CA SER A 326 -8.94 21.99 17.76
C SER A 326 -8.94 22.80 16.46
N TYR A 327 -8.92 22.09 15.33
CA TYR A 327 -9.12 22.68 14.01
C TYR A 327 -10.50 23.32 13.90
N LEU A 328 -10.54 24.64 13.69
CA LEU A 328 -11.77 25.38 13.50
C LEU A 328 -11.57 26.51 12.49
N CYS A 329 -12.57 26.79 11.66
CA CYS A 329 -12.54 28.00 10.83
C CYS A 329 -12.81 29.22 11.70
N ARG A 330 -11.95 30.25 11.64
CA ARG A 330 -12.17 31.54 12.33
C ARG A 330 -13.46 32.24 11.87
N HIS A 331 -13.94 31.88 10.69
CA HIS A 331 -15.12 32.43 10.03
C HIS A 331 -16.18 31.35 9.80
N TYR A 332 -16.38 30.45 10.77
CA TYR A 332 -17.24 29.27 10.58
C TYR A 332 -18.66 29.62 10.11
N ALA A 333 -19.28 30.67 10.68
CA ALA A 333 -20.64 31.11 10.31
C ALA A 333 -20.72 31.61 8.85
N ASP A 334 -19.70 32.33 8.39
CA ASP A 334 -19.66 32.98 7.08
C ASP A 334 -18.86 32.19 6.02
N ARG A 335 -18.41 30.98 6.36
CA ARG A 335 -17.50 30.16 5.54
C ARG A 335 -17.98 29.98 4.09
N PRO A 336 -17.04 29.73 3.15
CA PRO A 336 -17.37 29.47 1.76
C PRO A 336 -18.45 28.39 1.59
N ARG A 337 -19.26 28.50 0.54
CA ARG A 337 -20.29 27.55 0.15
C ARG A 337 -19.71 26.15 -0.03
N SER A 338 -18.59 26.04 -0.74
CA SER A 338 -17.85 24.77 -0.90
C SER A 338 -17.45 24.13 0.44
N CYS A 339 -17.17 24.92 1.48
CA CYS A 339 -16.90 24.43 2.84
C CYS A 339 -18.18 24.17 3.66
N ARG A 340 -19.29 24.85 3.36
CA ARG A 340 -20.57 24.69 4.05
C ARG A 340 -21.34 23.48 3.55
N ASP A 341 -21.27 23.23 2.25
CA ASP A 341 -21.95 22.14 1.55
C ASP A 341 -21.11 20.87 1.54
N PHE A 342 -19.94 20.89 2.19
CA PHE A 342 -19.03 19.75 2.29
C PHE A 342 -19.67 18.64 3.12
N GLU A 343 -19.99 17.51 2.48
CA GLU A 343 -20.60 16.35 3.14
C GLU A 343 -19.56 15.62 4.01
N LEU A 344 -19.83 15.56 5.32
CA LEU A 344 -19.06 14.75 6.26
C LEU A 344 -19.19 13.26 5.90
N GLY A 345 -18.07 12.57 5.71
CA GLY A 345 -18.08 11.17 5.26
C GLY A 345 -18.48 10.97 3.79
N GLY A 346 -18.68 12.04 3.03
CA GLY A 346 -18.82 11.98 1.57
C GLY A 346 -17.49 11.72 0.87
N ASP A 347 -17.54 11.54 -0.46
CA ASP A 347 -16.39 11.15 -1.30
C ASP A 347 -15.19 12.10 -1.10
N ALA A 348 -15.44 13.42 -1.11
CA ALA A 348 -14.38 14.42 -0.92
C ALA A 348 -13.80 14.42 0.51
N CYS A 349 -14.60 14.08 1.53
CA CYS A 349 -14.15 13.99 2.91
C CYS A 349 -13.18 12.82 3.09
N LEU A 350 -13.59 11.65 2.65
CA LEU A 350 -12.82 10.42 2.77
C LEU A 350 -11.53 10.47 1.94
N LEU A 351 -11.61 11.02 0.72
CA LEU A 351 -10.42 11.24 -0.11
C LEU A 351 -9.42 12.21 0.54
N ALA A 352 -9.90 13.31 1.15
CA ALA A 352 -9.02 14.24 1.85
C ALA A 352 -8.31 13.56 3.03
N ARG A 353 -9.03 12.73 3.80
CA ARG A 353 -8.47 11.99 4.94
C ARG A 353 -7.42 10.98 4.50
N GLN A 354 -7.70 10.24 3.43
CA GLN A 354 -6.76 9.31 2.82
C GLN A 354 -5.47 10.01 2.37
N ARG A 355 -5.57 11.16 1.69
CA ARG A 355 -4.40 11.96 1.28
C ARG A 355 -3.55 12.45 2.44
N CYS A 356 -4.18 12.68 3.59
CA CYS A 356 -3.49 13.09 4.81
C CYS A 356 -2.86 11.91 5.57
N GLY A 357 -2.99 10.67 5.07
CA GLY A 357 -2.54 9.47 5.78
C GLY A 357 -3.25 9.26 7.12
N LEU A 358 -4.45 9.84 7.29
CA LEU A 358 -5.20 9.65 8.53
C LEU A 358 -5.71 8.21 8.58
N PRO A 359 -5.48 7.50 9.69
CA PRO A 359 -5.85 6.11 9.78
C PRO A 359 -7.37 5.96 9.67
N SER A 360 -7.76 4.86 9.04
CA SER A 360 -8.91 4.08 9.45
C SER A 360 -8.92 4.00 10.96
N ARG A 361 -9.78 4.78 11.64
CA ARG A 361 -9.88 4.65 13.10
C ARG A 361 -10.37 3.24 13.40
N ALA A 362 -9.48 2.42 13.97
CA ALA A 362 -9.79 1.12 14.54
C ALA A 362 -10.76 1.27 15.71
#